data_AF-A0A522PWN7-F1
#
_entry.id   AF-A0A522PWN7-F1
#
_cell.length_a   1.000
_cell.length_b   1.000
_cell.length_c   1.000
_cell.angle_alpha   90.00
_cell.angle_beta   90.00
_cell.angle_gamma   90.00
#
_symmetry.space_group_name_H-M   'P 1'
#
loop_
_entity.id
_entity.type
_entity.pdbx_description
1 polymer ?
#
loop_
_entity_poly.entity_id
_entity_poly.type
_entity_poly.pdbx_seq_one_letter_code
_entity_poly.pdbx_strand_id
1 'polypeptide(L)'
;MLRTEPPERGPLTVEHASTAGGKLVVRFVGIGDRPGAEALRGTRLVMDAAERPALEDPDEFYDTDLVGLLARTVGGEDLGRVRDVVHAGGADYLVLDMAGRDRLVPFVSAVVPTVDLSRGVVEIDPPTGLFDL
;
A
#
# COMPACT_ATOMS: atom_id res chain seq x y z
N MET A 1 -5.69 -9.64 -18.29
CA MET A 1 -5.44 -10.94 -17.64
C MET A 1 -4.72 -10.67 -16.34
N LEU A 2 -5.14 -11.30 -15.24
CA LEU A 2 -4.56 -11.15 -13.92
C LEU A 2 -3.66 -12.35 -13.63
N ARG A 3 -2.44 -12.08 -13.19
CA ARG A 3 -1.50 -13.11 -12.73
C ARG A 3 -1.88 -13.57 -11.34
N THR A 4 -1.47 -14.78 -10.98
CA THR A 4 -1.81 -15.38 -9.69
C THR A 4 -0.58 -15.86 -8.94
N GLU A 5 -0.69 -15.88 -7.62
CA GLU A 5 0.16 -16.70 -6.78
C GLU A 5 -0.68 -17.71 -5.99
N PRO A 6 -0.38 -19.02 -6.12
CA PRO A 6 0.67 -19.58 -6.97
C PRO A 6 0.32 -19.51 -8.49
N PRO A 7 1.31 -19.56 -9.40
CA PRO A 7 1.12 -19.26 -10.83
C PRO A 7 0.27 -20.30 -11.57
N GLU A 8 0.21 -21.55 -11.11
CA GLU A 8 -0.60 -22.62 -11.70
C GLU A 8 -2.12 -22.40 -11.59
N ARG A 9 -2.56 -21.39 -10.83
CA ARG A 9 -3.98 -21.05 -10.65
C ARG A 9 -4.48 -19.98 -11.62
N GLY A 10 -3.65 -19.52 -12.53
CA GLY A 10 -3.96 -18.47 -13.50
C GLY A 10 -3.33 -18.73 -14.87
N PRO A 11 -3.34 -17.73 -15.77
CA PRO A 11 -3.90 -16.40 -15.58
C PRO A 11 -5.43 -16.39 -15.53
N LEU A 12 -6.01 -15.44 -14.80
CA LEU A 12 -7.46 -15.26 -14.71
C LEU A 12 -7.91 -14.05 -15.52
N THR A 13 -9.06 -14.15 -16.19
CA THR A 13 -9.67 -13.03 -16.90
C THR A 13 -11.00 -12.68 -16.25
N VAL A 14 -11.18 -11.43 -15.84
CA VAL A 14 -12.45 -10.96 -15.27
C VAL A 14 -13.52 -11.01 -16.35
N GLU A 15 -14.60 -11.73 -16.08
CA GLU A 15 -15.82 -11.76 -16.91
C GLU A 15 -16.81 -10.69 -16.42
N HIS A 16 -16.96 -10.56 -15.10
CA HIS A 16 -17.85 -9.60 -14.47
C HIS A 16 -17.34 -9.24 -13.07
N ALA A 17 -17.50 -7.98 -12.67
CA ALA A 17 -17.18 -7.51 -11.32
C ALA A 17 -18.32 -6.63 -10.81
N SER A 18 -18.73 -6.85 -9.56
CA SER A 18 -19.76 -6.05 -8.90
C SER A 18 -19.51 -5.96 -7.40
N THR A 19 -20.20 -5.04 -6.74
CA THR A 19 -20.18 -4.91 -5.28
C THR A 19 -21.46 -5.50 -4.70
N ALA A 20 -21.33 -6.41 -3.74
CA ALA A 20 -22.45 -6.99 -3.01
C ALA A 20 -22.13 -7.08 -1.52
N GLY A 21 -22.99 -6.49 -0.67
CA GLY A 21 -22.79 -6.49 0.79
C GLY A 21 -21.46 -5.85 1.24
N GLY A 22 -21.02 -4.79 0.54
CA GLY A 22 -19.76 -4.11 0.83
C GLY A 22 -18.50 -4.87 0.42
N LYS A 23 -18.63 -5.97 -0.32
CA LYS A 23 -17.51 -6.77 -0.82
C LYS A 23 -17.46 -6.74 -2.33
N LEU A 24 -16.24 -6.71 -2.88
CA LEU A 24 -16.01 -6.94 -4.31
C LEU A 24 -16.27 -8.41 -4.62
N VAL A 25 -17.16 -8.66 -5.57
CA VAL A 25 -17.46 -9.99 -6.11
C VAL A 25 -17.02 -10.02 -7.55
N VAL A 26 -16.13 -10.94 -7.88
CA VAL A 26 -15.55 -11.09 -9.22
C VAL A 26 -15.87 -12.47 -9.76
N ARG A 27 -16.37 -12.51 -10.99
CA ARG A 27 -16.53 -13.73 -11.79
C ARG A 27 -15.45 -13.76 -12.85
N PHE A 28 -14.78 -14.89 -12.98
CA PHE A 28 -13.74 -15.11 -13.97
C PHE A 28 -14.26 -15.95 -15.13
N VAL A 29 -13.76 -15.67 -16.33
CA VAL A 29 -14.07 -16.45 -17.54
C VAL A 29 -13.75 -17.93 -17.28
N GLY A 30 -14.72 -18.81 -17.58
CA GLY A 30 -14.58 -20.26 -17.41
C GLY A 30 -14.86 -20.77 -15.99
N ILE A 31 -15.11 -19.89 -15.00
CA ILE A 31 -15.46 -20.26 -13.63
C ILE A 31 -16.92 -19.91 -13.36
N GLY A 32 -17.81 -20.84 -13.71
CA GLY A 32 -19.27 -20.63 -13.66
C GLY A 32 -19.98 -21.26 -12.46
N ASP A 33 -19.28 -22.04 -11.64
CA ASP A 33 -19.87 -22.84 -10.58
C ASP A 33 -19.15 -22.68 -9.22
N ARG A 34 -19.80 -23.20 -8.18
CA ARG A 34 -19.30 -23.14 -6.81
C ARG A 34 -17.98 -23.90 -6.64
N PRO A 35 -17.80 -25.14 -7.12
CA PRO A 35 -16.53 -25.85 -7.01
C PRO A 35 -15.35 -25.10 -7.65
N GLY A 36 -15.53 -24.53 -8.84
CA GLY A 36 -14.49 -23.75 -9.51
C GLY A 36 -14.10 -22.51 -8.71
N ALA A 37 -15.08 -21.77 -8.18
CA ALA A 37 -14.82 -20.64 -7.29
C ALA A 37 -14.11 -21.05 -5.99
N GLU A 38 -14.51 -22.17 -5.40
CA GLU A 38 -13.89 -22.70 -4.19
C GLU A 38 -12.43 -23.11 -4.38
N ALA A 39 -12.06 -23.61 -5.56
CA ALA A 39 -10.69 -23.96 -5.92
C ALA A 39 -9.75 -22.73 -5.99
N LEU A 40 -10.30 -21.54 -6.22
CA LEU A 40 -9.54 -20.28 -6.24
C LEU A 40 -9.30 -19.68 -4.84
N ARG A 41 -9.82 -20.30 -3.76
CA ARG A 41 -9.58 -19.79 -2.40
C ARG A 41 -8.09 -19.80 -2.05
N GLY A 42 -7.63 -18.70 -1.47
CA GLY A 42 -6.22 -18.49 -1.09
C GLY A 42 -5.31 -18.10 -2.26
N THR A 43 -5.84 -17.94 -3.47
CA THR A 43 -5.09 -17.42 -4.61
C THR A 43 -4.93 -15.91 -4.47
N ARG A 44 -3.69 -15.40 -4.54
CA ARG A 44 -3.42 -13.97 -4.62
C ARG A 44 -3.48 -13.54 -6.08
N LEU A 45 -4.11 -12.39 -6.35
CA LEU A 45 -4.04 -11.73 -7.64
C LEU A 45 -2.87 -10.75 -7.60
N VAL A 46 -1.95 -10.86 -8.55
CA VAL A 46 -0.71 -10.09 -8.55
C VAL A 46 -0.52 -9.36 -9.87
N MET A 47 0.23 -8.26 -9.82
CA MET A 47 0.62 -7.43 -10.95
C MET A 47 2.06 -6.97 -10.72
N ASP A 48 2.83 -6.81 -11.80
CA ASP A 48 4.16 -6.24 -11.71
C ASP A 48 4.06 -4.74 -11.37
N ALA A 49 4.94 -4.24 -10.50
CA ALA A 49 4.95 -2.83 -10.14
C ALA A 49 5.08 -1.90 -11.36
N ALA A 50 5.76 -2.35 -12.42
CA ALA A 50 5.94 -1.63 -13.68
C ALA A 50 4.67 -1.61 -14.57
N GLU A 51 3.68 -2.44 -14.29
CA GLU A 51 2.39 -2.48 -15.00
C GLU A 51 1.28 -1.72 -14.27
N ARG A 52 1.57 -1.17 -13.09
CA ARG A 52 0.60 -0.36 -12.35
C ARG A 52 0.20 0.87 -13.16
N PRO A 53 -1.07 1.32 -13.05
CA PRO A 53 -1.46 2.62 -13.57
C PRO A 53 -0.55 3.72 -13.04
N ALA A 54 -0.28 4.73 -13.85
CA ALA A 54 0.30 5.96 -13.33
C ALA A 54 -0.75 6.67 -12.47
N LEU A 55 -0.32 7.20 -11.33
CA LEU A 55 -1.13 8.10 -10.52
C LEU A 55 -1.16 9.48 -11.22
N GLU A 56 -2.34 10.11 -11.24
CA GLU A 56 -2.51 11.40 -11.91
C GLU A 56 -2.11 12.58 -11.00
N ASP A 57 -2.27 12.40 -9.69
CA ASP A 57 -1.93 13.38 -8.67
C ASP A 57 -0.50 13.14 -8.16
N PRO A 58 0.40 14.14 -8.20
CA PRO A 58 1.75 14.02 -7.67
C PRO A 58 1.81 13.78 -6.16
N ASP A 59 0.74 14.09 -5.43
CA ASP A 59 0.61 13.86 -3.98
C ASP A 59 -0.10 12.52 -3.66
N GLU A 60 -0.41 11.71 -4.67
CA GLU A 60 -0.91 10.35 -4.50
C GLU A 60 0.24 9.34 -4.60
N PHE A 61 0.24 8.36 -3.70
CA PHE A 61 1.28 7.35 -3.62
C PHE A 61 0.65 5.97 -3.42
N TYR A 62 1.25 4.95 -4.02
CA TYR A 62 0.95 3.57 -3.63
C TYR A 62 1.66 3.27 -2.30
N ASP A 63 0.96 2.65 -1.35
CA ASP A 63 1.55 2.24 -0.06
C ASP A 63 2.83 1.41 -0.24
N THR A 64 2.85 0.54 -1.25
CA THR A 64 4.00 -0.30 -1.58
C THR A 64 5.24 0.49 -2.00
N ASP A 65 5.07 1.72 -2.49
CA ASP A 65 6.17 2.62 -2.84
C ASP A 65 6.68 3.39 -1.61
N LEU A 66 5.82 3.56 -0.60
CA LEU A 66 6.16 4.21 0.67
C LEU A 66 6.88 3.26 1.62
N VAL A 67 6.50 1.99 1.65
CA VAL A 67 7.13 0.98 2.51
C VAL A 67 8.60 0.80 2.13
N GLY A 68 9.48 0.91 3.13
CA GLY A 68 10.93 0.79 2.99
C GLY A 68 11.66 2.12 2.81
N LEU A 69 10.97 3.23 2.53
CA LEU A 69 11.59 4.56 2.44
C LEU A 69 12.28 4.94 3.75
N LEU A 70 13.43 5.61 3.65
CA LEU A 70 14.14 6.20 4.79
C LEU A 70 13.34 7.41 5.28
N ALA A 71 12.91 7.39 6.53
CA ALA A 71 12.29 8.55 7.17
C ALA A 71 13.37 9.44 7.79
N ARG A 72 13.37 10.71 7.43
CA ARG A 72 14.35 11.71 7.86
C ARG A 72 13.64 12.99 8.26
N THR A 73 14.11 13.69 9.29
CA THR A 73 13.56 15.00 9.64
C THR A 73 13.94 16.06 8.58
N VAL A 74 13.18 17.14 8.48
CA VAL A 74 13.58 18.32 7.66
C VAL A 74 14.94 18.91 8.07
N GLY A 75 15.40 18.63 9.29
CA GLY A 75 16.74 18.97 9.78
C GLY A 75 17.86 18.02 9.34
N GLY A 76 17.52 16.92 8.66
CA GLY A 76 18.47 15.95 8.12
C GLY A 76 18.76 14.73 9.01
N GLU A 77 18.06 14.57 10.13
CA GLU A 77 18.25 13.45 11.06
C GLU A 77 17.48 12.20 10.61
N ASP A 78 18.16 11.05 10.53
CA ASP A 78 17.53 9.78 10.19
C ASP A 78 16.71 9.23 11.38
N LEU A 79 15.42 9.00 11.15
CA LEU A 79 14.50 8.48 12.17
C LEU A 79 14.37 6.96 12.11
N GLY A 80 14.44 6.38 10.92
CA GLY A 80 14.16 4.97 10.68
C GLY A 80 13.62 4.71 9.28
N ARG A 81 12.77 3.69 9.13
CA ARG A 81 12.15 3.38 7.83
C ARG A 81 10.65 3.27 7.93
N VAL A 82 9.95 3.62 6.86
CA VAL A 82 8.53 3.31 6.72
C VAL A 82 8.36 1.79 6.68
N ARG A 83 7.58 1.25 7.58
CA ARG A 83 7.30 -0.17 7.72
C ARG A 83 5.95 -0.55 7.11
N ASP A 84 4.96 0.33 7.25
CA ASP A 84 3.58 0.09 6.83
C ASP A 84 2.82 1.41 6.68
N VAL A 85 1.63 1.36 6.08
CA VAL A 85 0.68 2.48 5.99
C VAL A 85 -0.65 2.04 6.59
N VAL A 86 -1.20 2.86 7.49
CA VAL A 86 -2.46 2.57 8.19
C VAL A 86 -3.52 3.58 7.79
N HIS A 87 -4.63 3.09 7.23
CA HIS A 87 -5.82 3.88 6.92
C HIS A 87 -6.84 3.79 8.08
N ALA A 88 -6.94 4.83 8.89
CA ALA A 88 -7.79 4.85 10.09
C ALA A 88 -8.90 5.91 9.97
N GLY A 89 -10.12 5.47 9.63
CA GLY A 89 -11.37 6.18 9.89
C GLY A 89 -11.44 7.66 9.49
N GLY A 90 -10.67 8.10 8.49
CA GLY A 90 -10.58 9.49 8.04
C GLY A 90 -9.18 10.10 8.05
N ALA A 91 -8.15 9.36 8.46
CA ALA A 91 -6.76 9.78 8.37
C ALA A 91 -5.83 8.62 8.02
N ASP A 92 -4.74 8.95 7.33
CA ASP A 92 -3.69 8.00 6.97
C ASP A 92 -2.45 8.24 7.83
N TYR A 93 -1.74 7.16 8.16
CA TYR A 93 -0.55 7.20 9.00
C TYR A 93 0.55 6.36 8.39
N LEU A 94 1.77 6.90 8.35
CA LEU A 94 2.97 6.11 8.15
C LEU A 94 3.32 5.42 9.47
N VAL A 95 3.60 4.11 9.40
CA VAL A 95 4.20 3.37 10.51
C VAL A 95 5.71 3.42 10.32
N LEU A 96 6.43 4.17 11.15
CA LEU A 96 7.88 4.21 11.13
C LEU A 96 8.45 3.18 12.10
N ASP A 97 9.33 2.31 11.61
CA ASP A 97 10.21 1.51 12.45
C ASP A 97 11.41 2.37 12.87
N MET A 98 11.37 2.83 14.11
CA MET A 98 12.44 3.60 14.76
C MET A 98 13.19 2.69 15.73
N ALA A 99 14.22 2.01 15.23
CA ALA A 99 15.08 1.10 15.98
C ALA A 99 14.31 -0.04 16.70
N GLY A 100 13.37 -0.68 15.98
CA GLY A 100 12.55 -1.79 16.45
C GLY A 100 11.28 -1.36 17.18
N ARG A 101 10.97 -0.05 17.21
CA ARG A 101 9.74 0.48 17.80
C ARG A 101 8.94 1.20 16.75
N ASP A 102 7.70 0.76 16.59
CA ASP A 102 6.77 1.39 15.67
C ASP A 102 6.27 2.73 16.24
N ARG A 103 6.25 3.76 15.39
CA ARG A 103 5.68 5.08 15.64
C ARG A 103 4.74 5.46 14.51
N LEU A 104 3.56 5.97 14.86
CA LEU A 104 2.59 6.47 13.88
C LEU A 104 2.88 7.93 13.58
N VAL A 105 3.03 8.24 12.30
CA VAL A 105 3.23 9.60 11.82
C VAL A 105 2.07 9.95 10.89
N PRO A 106 1.28 11.00 11.18
CA PRO A 106 0.20 11.43 10.31
C PRO A 106 0.72 11.69 8.89
N PHE A 107 0.11 11.05 7.89
CA PHE A 107 0.49 11.22 6.49
C PHE A 107 -0.28 12.39 5.87
N VAL A 108 0.12 13.59 6.26
CA VAL A 108 -0.42 14.86 5.77
C VAL A 108 0.74 15.78 5.44
N SER A 109 0.58 16.66 4.45
CA SER A 109 1.66 17.56 3.98
C SER A 109 2.26 18.45 5.06
N ALA A 110 1.50 18.77 6.12
CA ALA A 110 2.01 19.54 7.26
C ALA A 110 3.03 18.78 8.12
N VAL A 111 3.02 17.44 8.09
CA VAL A 111 3.94 16.58 8.86
C VAL A 111 4.90 15.83 7.94
N VAL A 112 4.47 15.53 6.72
CA VAL A 112 5.24 14.85 5.68
C VAL A 112 5.29 15.75 4.44
N PRO A 113 6.09 16.83 4.47
CA PRO A 113 6.10 17.82 3.40
C PRO A 113 6.69 17.31 2.09
N THR A 114 7.45 16.22 2.10
CA THR A 114 8.12 15.72 0.90
C THR A 114 8.25 14.20 0.92
N VAL A 115 7.87 13.57 -0.18
CA VAL A 115 8.13 12.17 -0.50
C VAL A 115 8.97 12.12 -1.77
N ASP A 116 10.20 11.63 -1.67
CA ASP A 116 11.10 11.46 -2.81
C ASP A 116 11.33 9.96 -3.07
N LEU A 117 10.48 9.41 -3.93
CA LEU A 117 10.56 8.00 -4.35
C LEU A 117 11.87 7.70 -5.11
N SER A 118 12.45 8.69 -5.79
CA SER A 118 13.68 8.52 -6.57
C SER A 118 14.91 8.34 -5.66
N ARG A 119 14.93 9.06 -4.53
CA ARG A 119 15.98 8.95 -3.50
C ARG A 119 15.66 7.91 -2.44
N GLY A 120 14.43 7.42 -2.40
CA GLY A 120 13.98 6.47 -1.38
C GLY A 120 13.82 7.11 -0.01
N VAL A 121 13.38 8.37 0.06
CA VAL A 121 13.34 9.18 1.29
C VAL A 121 11.96 9.81 1.48
N VAL A 122 11.50 9.86 2.73
CA VAL A 122 10.38 10.70 3.17
C VAL A 122 10.88 11.70 4.20
N GLU A 123 10.58 12.97 4.00
CA GLU A 123 10.93 14.04 4.94
C GLU A 123 9.78 14.26 5.92
N ILE A 124 10.12 14.35 7.20
CA ILE A 124 9.18 14.52 8.32
C ILE A 124 9.46 15.86 8.99
N ASP A 125 8.44 16.70 9.12
CA ASP A 125 8.44 17.89 9.97
C ASP A 125 7.57 17.61 11.21
N PRO A 126 8.14 16.98 12.26
CA PRO A 126 7.36 16.56 13.41
C PRO A 126 6.94 17.77 14.25
N PRO A 127 5.66 17.91 14.63
CA PRO A 127 5.29 18.84 15.68
C PRO A 127 6.00 18.47 16.99
N THR A 128 6.32 19.48 17.80
CA THR A 128 6.95 19.29 19.12
C THR A 128 6.21 18.22 19.92
N GLY A 129 6.94 17.24 20.45
CA GLY A 129 6.34 16.15 21.23
C GLY A 129 5.98 14.89 20.45
N LEU A 130 6.01 14.88 19.11
CA LEU A 130 5.57 13.72 18.33
C LEU A 130 6.40 12.45 18.62
N PHE A 131 7.71 12.62 18.84
CA PHE A 131 8.64 11.52 19.12
C PHE A 131 9.11 11.46 20.58
N ASP A 132 8.59 12.33 21.45
CA ASP A 132 9.01 12.44 22.85
C ASP A 132 8.32 11.36 23.72
N LEU A 133 8.56 10.08 23.46
CA LEU A 133 8.08 8.93 24.27
C LEU A 133 9.08 7.76 24.27
#